data_AF-A0A173W731-F1
#
_entry.id   AF-A0A173W731-F1
#
_cell.length_a   1.000
_cell.length_b   1.000
_cell.length_c   1.000
_cell.angle_alpha   90.00
_cell.angle_beta   90.00
_cell.angle_gamma   90.00
#
_symmetry.space_group_name_H-M   'P 1'
#
loop_
_entity.id
_entity.type
_entity.pdbx_description
1 polymer ?
#
loop_
_entity_poly.entity_id
_entity_poly.type
_entity_poly.pdbx_seq_one_letter_code
_entity_poly.pdbx_strand_id
1 'polypeptide(L)'
;MDSSIWVIILFAIMAILSDKLGKKKTPKRMPPFPPRDVDRTLPPPMPEPWGKAERGEKNVPFEIPDIKGAPLPQGMTDEGGIYREPGTKMQDMLEAYREEMADKARAAAYEAQRRAEEAAIRAEEEAVYAQQAGLAKKKTARRAAILPQFTPDQVQQAVVMAEILGRPKAYRHHSPYRRR
;
A
#
# COMPACT_ATOMS: atom_id res chain seq x y z
N MET A 1 -8.58 1.29 -31.26
CA MET A 1 -7.63 1.71 -30.21
C MET A 1 -7.58 3.21 -30.28
N ASP A 2 -8.35 3.84 -29.40
CA ASP A 2 -8.65 5.26 -29.46
C ASP A 2 -7.42 6.09 -29.13
N SER A 3 -7.27 7.27 -29.75
CA SER A 3 -6.16 8.18 -29.55
C SER A 3 -5.93 8.52 -28.07
N SER A 4 -6.99 8.51 -27.27
CA SER A 4 -6.98 8.72 -25.82
C SER A 4 -6.18 7.64 -25.07
N ILE A 5 -6.29 6.38 -25.50
CA ILE A 5 -5.55 5.25 -24.89
C ILE A 5 -4.05 5.41 -25.16
N TRP A 6 -3.66 5.89 -26.34
CA TRP A 6 -2.27 6.19 -26.67
C TRP A 6 -1.67 7.31 -25.82
N VAL A 7 -2.44 8.35 -25.51
CA VAL A 7 -2.00 9.45 -24.63
C VAL A 7 -1.76 8.96 -23.20
N ILE A 8 -2.65 8.10 -22.68
CA ILE A 8 -2.51 7.52 -21.33
C ILE A 8 -1.27 6.64 -21.24
N ILE A 9 -1.02 5.80 -22.25
CA ILE A 9 0.17 4.94 -22.30
C ILE A 9 1.45 5.78 -22.37
N LEU A 10 1.47 6.84 -23.19
CA LEU A 10 2.62 7.75 -23.29
C LEU A 10 2.90 8.45 -21.96
N PHE A 11 1.85 8.91 -21.28
CA PHE A 11 1.98 9.56 -19.97
C PHE A 11 2.53 8.61 -18.90
N ALA A 12 2.05 7.36 -18.86
CA ALA A 12 2.54 6.35 -17.93
C ALA A 12 4.03 6.05 -18.13
N ILE A 13 4.48 5.92 -19.39
CA ILE A 13 5.91 5.71 -19.72
C ILE A 13 6.74 6.92 -19.26
N MET A 14 6.27 8.15 -19.51
CA MET A 14 6.98 9.37 -19.12
C MET A 14 7.04 9.56 -17.60
N ALA A 15 6.00 9.18 -16.87
CA ALA A 15 5.97 9.19 -15.41
C ALA A 15 7.01 8.22 -14.81
N ILE A 16 7.08 6.98 -15.32
CA ILE A 16 8.05 5.98 -14.85
C ILE A 16 9.50 6.42 -15.14
N LEU A 17 9.74 7.03 -16.30
CA LEU A 17 11.06 7.58 -16.65
C LEU A 17 11.44 8.76 -15.74
N SER A 18 10.48 9.63 -15.41
CA SER A 18 10.69 10.78 -14.53
C SER A 18 10.95 10.36 -13.08
N ASP A 19 10.26 9.33 -12.60
CA ASP A 19 10.42 8.81 -11.24
C ASP A 19 11.78 8.12 -11.04
N LYS A 20 12.33 7.50 -12.10
CA LYS A 20 13.70 6.96 -12.09
C LYS A 20 14.80 8.02 -12.12
N LEU A 21 14.56 9.20 -12.70
CA LEU A 21 15.53 10.30 -12.74
C LEU A 21 15.40 11.28 -11.55
N GLY A 22 14.27 11.26 -10.85
CA GLY A 22 13.98 12.14 -9.72
C GLY A 22 14.62 11.67 -8.41
N LYS A 23 15.95 11.77 -8.27
CA LYS A 23 16.61 11.66 -6.97
C LYS A 23 16.14 12.81 -6.07
N LYS A 24 15.08 12.59 -5.27
CA LYS A 24 14.66 13.53 -4.23
C LYS A 24 15.84 13.71 -3.26
N LYS A 25 16.36 14.94 -3.21
CA LYS A 25 17.41 15.33 -2.26
C LYS A 25 16.88 15.05 -0.86
N THR A 26 17.54 14.15 -0.14
CA THR A 26 17.28 13.93 1.28
C THR A 26 17.42 15.27 2.02
N PRO A 27 16.46 15.64 2.89
CA PRO A 27 16.62 16.85 3.68
C PRO A 27 17.90 16.70 4.51
N LYS A 28 18.82 17.66 4.34
CA LYS A 28 20.05 17.78 5.12
C LYS A 28 19.66 17.70 6.60
N ARG A 29 19.98 16.58 7.26
CA ARG A 29 19.98 16.53 8.73
C ARG A 29 20.98 17.58 9.19
N MET A 30 20.51 18.57 9.95
CA MET A 30 21.39 19.52 10.63
C MET A 30 22.33 18.74 11.55
N PRO A 31 23.59 19.20 11.70
CA PRO A 31 24.51 18.57 12.65
C PRO A 31 23.94 18.68 14.07
N PRO A 32 24.16 17.66 14.93
CA PRO A 32 23.73 17.72 16.31
C PRO A 32 24.45 18.88 17.02
N PHE A 33 23.71 19.64 17.83
CA PHE A 33 24.30 20.66 18.68
C PHE A 33 25.35 20.03 19.61
N PRO A 34 26.49 20.70 19.86
CA PRO A 34 27.49 20.18 20.76
C PRO A 34 26.90 20.02 22.17
N PRO A 35 27.25 18.94 22.90
CA PRO A 35 26.82 18.76 24.28
C PRO A 35 27.33 19.92 25.14
N ARG A 36 26.45 20.41 26.02
CA ARG A 36 26.73 21.52 26.93
C ARG A 36 27.80 21.07 27.92
N ASP A 37 28.93 21.80 27.98
CA ASP A 37 30.03 21.53 28.91
C ASP A 37 29.50 21.47 30.35
N VAL A 38 29.57 20.29 30.96
CA VAL A 38 29.07 19.98 32.31
C VAL A 38 29.97 20.50 33.44
N ASP A 39 31.12 21.10 33.11
CA ASP A 39 32.14 21.52 34.06
C ASP A 39 32.13 23.03 34.39
N ARG A 40 31.07 23.75 34.04
CA ARG A 40 30.86 25.09 34.62
C ARG A 40 30.17 24.95 35.96
N THR A 41 30.97 24.99 37.03
CA THR A 41 30.49 25.33 38.37
C THR A 41 29.78 26.68 38.29
N LEU A 42 28.45 26.65 38.29
CA LEU A 42 27.66 27.86 38.49
C LEU A 42 28.02 28.43 39.88
N PRO A 43 28.10 29.76 40.04
CA PRO A 43 28.28 30.35 41.36
C PRO A 43 27.18 29.84 42.30
N PRO A 44 27.48 29.64 43.60
CA PRO A 44 26.49 29.11 44.54
C PRO A 44 25.23 29.98 44.47
N PRO A 45 24.03 29.38 44.39
CA PRO A 45 22.80 30.15 44.39
C PRO A 45 22.70 30.94 45.70
N MET A 46 22.28 32.19 45.58
CA MET A 46 22.06 33.09 46.72
C MET A 46 21.14 32.39 47.74
N PRO A 47 21.43 32.41 49.05
CA PRO A 47 20.54 31.84 50.05
C PRO A 47 19.15 32.49 49.95
N GLU A 48 18.12 31.66 49.77
CA GLU A 48 16.73 32.11 49.80
C GLU A 48 16.45 32.68 51.20
N PRO A 49 15.98 33.93 51.32
CA PRO A 49 15.88 34.57 52.62
C PRO A 49 14.84 33.88 53.51
N TRP A 50 13.81 33.26 52.92
CA TRP A 50 12.69 32.67 53.65
C TRP A 50 12.65 31.19 53.28
N GLY A 51 12.99 30.33 54.24
CA GLY A 51 13.16 28.89 54.04
C GLY A 51 11.91 28.23 53.44
N LYS A 52 12.13 27.19 52.63
CA LYS A 52 11.05 26.37 52.08
C LYS A 52 10.30 25.69 53.22
N ALA A 53 9.23 26.32 53.68
CA ALA A 53 8.25 25.68 54.52
C ALA A 53 7.70 24.51 53.70
N GLU A 54 8.03 23.30 54.14
CA GLU A 54 7.43 22.06 53.67
C GLU A 54 5.93 22.28 53.58
N ARG A 55 5.42 22.30 52.34
CA ARG A 55 4.00 22.27 52.01
C ARG A 55 3.50 20.84 52.23
N GLY A 56 3.76 20.33 53.43
CA GLY A 56 3.24 19.08 53.95
C GLY A 56 2.19 19.45 54.97
N GLU A 57 1.00 18.89 54.76
CA GLU A 57 -0.10 18.64 55.69
C GLU A 57 0.33 18.65 57.17
N LYS A 58 0.58 19.83 57.72
CA LYS A 58 0.74 20.00 59.16
C LYS A 58 -0.66 20.17 59.69
N ASN A 59 -1.17 19.09 60.29
CA ASN A 59 -2.37 19.06 61.12
C ASN A 59 -2.35 20.25 62.08
N VAL A 60 -3.01 21.33 61.66
CA VAL A 60 -3.38 22.43 62.51
C VAL A 60 -4.40 21.85 63.51
N PRO A 61 -4.26 22.07 64.82
CA PRO A 61 -5.14 21.47 65.83
C PRO A 61 -6.58 22.02 65.79
N PHE A 62 -6.90 22.89 64.83
CA PHE A 62 -8.24 23.39 64.59
C PHE A 62 -8.63 23.10 63.14
N GLU A 63 -9.87 22.66 62.94
CA GLU A 63 -10.45 22.47 61.61
C GLU A 63 -10.57 23.83 60.93
N ILE A 64 -9.90 24.01 59.80
CA ILE A 64 -10.08 25.19 58.95
C ILE A 64 -11.48 25.07 58.33
N PRO A 65 -12.41 26.02 58.59
CA PRO A 65 -13.74 25.96 58.01
C PRO A 65 -13.70 26.06 56.48
N ASP A 66 -14.51 25.27 55.78
CA ASP A 66 -14.65 25.34 54.34
C ASP A 66 -15.15 26.73 53.92
N ILE A 67 -14.29 27.50 53.25
CA ILE A 67 -14.63 28.84 52.76
C ILE A 67 -15.62 28.67 51.60
N LYS A 68 -16.87 29.11 51.81
CA LYS A 68 -17.87 29.19 50.73
C LYS A 68 -17.35 30.08 49.61
N GLY A 69 -17.10 29.49 48.44
CA GLY A 69 -16.57 30.18 47.26
C GLY A 69 -15.11 29.88 46.93
N ALA A 70 -14.44 28.99 47.66
CA ALA A 70 -13.15 28.45 47.21
C ALA A 70 -13.33 27.64 45.91
N PRO A 71 -12.43 27.79 44.92
CA PRO A 71 -12.47 26.97 43.71
C PRO A 71 -12.32 25.49 44.09
N LEU A 72 -13.15 24.63 43.49
CA LEU A 72 -13.13 23.19 43.71
C LEU A 72 -11.71 22.62 43.49
N PRO A 73 -11.32 21.57 44.24
CA PRO A 73 -9.99 20.98 44.13
C PRO A 73 -9.69 20.55 42.69
N GLN A 74 -8.45 20.80 42.28
CA GLN A 74 -7.86 20.58 40.96
C GLN A 74 -7.85 19.08 40.58
N GLY A 75 -9.02 18.52 40.34
CA GLY A 75 -9.24 17.10 40.06
C GLY A 75 -10.68 16.72 39.70
N MET A 76 -11.64 17.64 39.86
CA MET A 76 -13.04 17.46 39.40
C MET A 76 -13.31 18.02 37.99
N THR A 77 -12.33 18.62 37.35
CA THR A 77 -12.41 19.08 35.95
C THR A 77 -11.75 18.05 35.05
N ASP A 78 -12.42 17.64 33.97
CA ASP A 78 -11.84 16.76 32.95
C ASP A 78 -10.61 17.40 32.30
N GLU A 79 -9.82 16.64 31.51
CA GLU A 79 -8.57 17.10 30.86
C GLU A 79 -8.71 18.38 30.02
N GLY A 80 -9.94 18.79 29.68
CA GLY A 80 -10.27 20.06 29.01
C GLY A 80 -10.68 21.23 29.92
N GLY A 81 -10.61 21.09 31.25
CA GLY A 81 -10.96 22.16 32.20
C GLY A 81 -12.47 22.45 32.34
N ILE A 82 -13.32 21.59 31.78
CA ILE A 82 -14.78 21.74 31.78
C ILE A 82 -15.37 20.86 32.89
N TYR A 83 -16.22 21.43 33.75
CA TYR A 83 -16.99 20.66 34.74
C TYR A 83 -18.08 19.88 34.02
N ARG A 84 -18.03 18.54 34.08
CA ARG A 84 -19.08 17.64 33.58
C ARG A 84 -19.70 16.88 34.76
N GLU A 85 -21.01 16.77 34.77
CA GLU A 85 -21.72 16.04 35.82
C GLU A 85 -21.30 14.56 35.82
N PRO A 86 -21.10 13.92 36.99
CA PRO A 86 -20.57 12.57 37.08
C PRO A 86 -21.45 11.50 36.38
N GLY A 87 -22.74 11.79 36.16
CA GLY A 87 -23.66 10.91 35.43
C GLY A 87 -23.56 10.98 33.91
N THR A 88 -23.03 12.07 33.33
CA THR A 88 -22.95 12.25 31.86
C THR A 88 -21.76 11.51 31.26
N LYS A 89 -20.68 11.30 32.03
CA LYS A 89 -19.48 10.59 31.55
C LYS A 89 -19.77 9.16 31.09
N MET A 90 -20.71 8.47 31.75
CA MET A 90 -21.10 7.11 31.37
C MET A 90 -21.91 7.09 30.05
N GLN A 91 -22.74 8.11 29.82
CA GLN A 91 -23.51 8.27 28.59
C GLN A 91 -22.58 8.64 27.43
N ASP A 92 -21.66 9.59 27.63
CA ASP A 92 -20.63 9.97 26.65
C ASP A 92 -19.78 8.76 26.22
N MET A 93 -19.40 7.90 27.18
CA MET A 93 -18.66 6.66 26.90
C MET A 93 -19.48 5.66 26.07
N LEU A 94 -20.78 5.52 26.36
CA LEU A 94 -21.69 4.66 25.61
C LEU A 94 -21.96 5.19 24.19
N GLU A 95 -22.05 6.51 24.03
CA GLU A 95 -22.21 7.17 22.74
C GLU A 95 -20.95 7.01 21.89
N ALA A 96 -19.76 7.25 22.45
CA ALA A 96 -18.49 7.01 21.78
C ALA A 96 -18.36 5.56 21.31
N TYR A 97 -18.77 4.59 22.14
CA TYR A 97 -18.77 3.18 21.74
C TYR A 97 -19.74 2.88 20.58
N ARG A 98 -20.92 3.51 20.58
CA ARG A 98 -21.90 3.36 19.48
C ARG A 98 -21.38 3.98 18.18
N GLU A 99 -20.75 5.15 18.27
CA GLU A 99 -20.13 5.81 17.12
C GLU A 99 -19.02 4.94 16.54
N GLU A 100 -18.13 4.38 17.37
CA GLU A 100 -17.11 3.44 16.90
C GLU A 100 -17.70 2.23 16.18
N MET A 101 -18.79 1.67 16.71
CA MET A 101 -19.46 0.51 16.09
C MET A 101 -20.10 0.88 14.75
N ALA A 102 -20.68 2.09 14.65
CA ALA A 102 -21.23 2.60 13.40
C ALA A 102 -20.14 2.84 12.35
N ASP A 103 -19.00 3.39 12.74
CA ASP A 103 -17.86 3.61 11.84
C ASP A 103 -17.22 2.30 11.39
N LYS A 104 -17.08 1.32 12.28
CA LYS A 104 -16.65 -0.04 11.93
C LYS A 104 -17.63 -0.69 10.94
N ALA A 105 -18.93 -0.52 11.13
CA ALA A 105 -19.94 -1.04 10.19
C ALA A 105 -19.86 -0.37 8.81
N ARG A 106 -19.65 0.95 8.76
CA ARG A 106 -19.45 1.70 7.50
C ARG A 106 -18.18 1.25 6.78
N ALA A 107 -17.08 1.10 7.51
CA ALA A 107 -15.82 0.59 6.95
C ALA A 107 -15.98 -0.83 6.40
N ALA A 108 -16.63 -1.72 7.13
CA ALA A 108 -16.90 -3.09 6.68
C ALA A 108 -17.79 -3.13 5.43
N ALA A 109 -18.81 -2.27 5.35
CA ALA A 109 -19.67 -2.16 4.17
C ALA A 109 -18.88 -1.68 2.94
N TYR A 110 -18.01 -0.67 3.11
CA TYR A 110 -17.13 -0.19 2.05
C TYR A 110 -16.14 -1.27 1.60
N GLU A 111 -15.51 -2.00 2.52
CA GLU A 111 -14.63 -3.11 2.20
C GLU A 111 -15.35 -4.27 1.51
N ALA A 112 -16.61 -4.54 1.87
CA ALA A 112 -17.43 -5.54 1.19
C ALA A 112 -17.72 -5.13 -0.26
N GLN A 113 -18.05 -3.87 -0.51
CA GLN A 113 -18.24 -3.34 -1.87
C GLN A 113 -16.95 -3.43 -2.69
N ARG A 114 -15.83 -2.99 -2.12
CA ARG A 114 -14.51 -3.08 -2.78
C ARG A 114 -14.16 -4.52 -3.16
N ARG A 115 -14.38 -5.48 -2.25
CA ARG A 115 -14.14 -6.90 -2.53
C ARG A 115 -15.06 -7.45 -3.61
N ALA A 116 -16.31 -7.00 -3.68
CA ALA A 116 -17.23 -7.40 -4.73
C ALA A 116 -16.79 -6.89 -6.10
N GLU A 117 -16.31 -5.64 -6.18
CA GLU A 117 -15.75 -5.07 -7.41
C GLU A 117 -14.48 -5.80 -7.86
N GLU A 118 -13.53 -6.03 -6.94
CA GLU A 118 -12.31 -6.79 -7.24
C GLU A 118 -12.61 -8.24 -7.66
N ALA A 119 -13.62 -8.87 -7.05
CA ALA A 119 -14.06 -10.20 -7.45
C ALA A 119 -14.72 -10.21 -8.84
N ALA A 120 -15.49 -9.18 -9.18
CA ALA A 120 -16.08 -9.03 -10.50
C ALA A 120 -14.98 -8.88 -11.58
N ILE A 121 -13.99 -8.01 -11.33
CA ILE A 121 -12.85 -7.82 -12.25
C ILE A 121 -12.07 -9.13 -12.41
N ARG A 122 -11.77 -9.84 -11.32
CA ARG A 122 -11.08 -11.14 -11.40
C ARG A 122 -11.88 -12.17 -12.20
N ALA A 123 -13.20 -12.23 -12.02
CA ALA A 123 -14.06 -13.14 -12.78
C ALA A 123 -14.05 -12.80 -14.27
N GLU A 124 -14.06 -11.52 -14.64
CA GLU A 124 -13.93 -11.07 -16.03
C GLU A 124 -12.56 -11.43 -16.61
N GLU A 125 -11.47 -11.20 -15.88
CA GLU A 125 -10.11 -11.57 -16.27
C GLU A 125 -9.98 -13.09 -16.49
N GLU A 126 -10.53 -13.90 -15.58
CA GLU A 126 -10.55 -15.36 -15.69
C GLU A 126 -11.37 -15.82 -16.91
N ALA A 127 -12.52 -15.18 -17.18
CA ALA A 127 -13.33 -15.48 -18.35
C ALA A 127 -12.59 -15.14 -19.65
N VAL A 128 -11.91 -13.99 -19.71
CA VAL A 128 -11.06 -13.61 -20.86
C VAL A 128 -9.91 -14.61 -21.03
N TYR A 129 -9.23 -14.98 -19.94
CA TYR A 129 -8.16 -15.97 -19.98
C TYR A 129 -8.65 -17.33 -20.49
N ALA A 130 -9.80 -17.80 -20.00
CA ALA A 130 -10.43 -19.05 -20.45
C ALA A 130 -10.79 -19.00 -21.94
N GLN A 131 -11.32 -17.89 -22.43
CA GLN A 131 -11.60 -17.69 -23.87
C GLN A 131 -10.30 -17.75 -24.69
N GLN A 132 -9.25 -17.06 -24.26
CA GLN A 132 -7.95 -17.07 -24.94
C GLN A 132 -7.31 -18.48 -24.95
N ALA A 133 -7.34 -19.18 -23.83
CA ALA A 133 -6.85 -20.56 -23.72
C ALA A 133 -7.64 -21.51 -24.62
N GLY A 134 -8.97 -21.36 -24.70
CA GLY A 134 -9.83 -22.12 -25.61
C GLY A 134 -9.52 -21.84 -27.09
N LEU A 135 -9.23 -20.58 -27.45
CA LEU A 135 -8.82 -20.21 -28.80
C LEU A 135 -7.46 -20.81 -29.16
N ALA A 136 -6.49 -20.83 -28.24
CA ALA A 136 -5.19 -21.44 -28.45
C ALA A 136 -5.34 -22.96 -28.74
N LYS A 137 -6.11 -23.68 -27.93
CA LYS A 137 -6.39 -25.11 -28.14
C LYS A 137 -7.04 -25.38 -29.51
N LYS A 138 -8.03 -24.57 -29.90
CA LYS A 138 -8.71 -24.69 -31.21
C LYS A 138 -7.76 -24.44 -32.39
N LYS A 139 -6.86 -23.46 -32.30
CA LYS A 139 -5.84 -23.19 -33.35
C LYS A 139 -4.87 -24.36 -33.50
N THR A 140 -4.40 -24.92 -32.39
CA THR A 140 -3.50 -26.09 -32.41
C THR A 140 -4.19 -27.32 -32.97
N ALA A 141 -5.44 -27.60 -32.57
CA ALA A 141 -6.22 -28.71 -33.10
C ALA A 141 -6.49 -28.58 -34.61
N ARG A 142 -6.84 -27.38 -35.09
CA ARG A 142 -7.02 -27.12 -36.53
C ARG A 142 -5.72 -27.31 -37.32
N ARG A 143 -4.58 -26.85 -36.79
CA ARG A 143 -3.27 -27.08 -37.43
C ARG A 143 -2.91 -28.56 -37.50
N ALA A 144 -3.17 -29.32 -36.43
CA ALA A 144 -2.97 -30.77 -36.40
C ALA A 144 -3.89 -31.53 -37.37
N ALA A 145 -5.06 -30.98 -37.70
CA ALA A 145 -5.97 -31.58 -38.69
C ALA A 145 -5.59 -31.24 -40.15
N ILE A 146 -4.89 -30.13 -40.39
CA ILE A 146 -4.51 -29.68 -41.75
C ILE A 146 -3.14 -30.23 -42.16
N LEU A 147 -2.21 -30.37 -41.21
CA LEU A 147 -0.87 -30.87 -41.50
C LEU A 147 -0.81 -32.39 -41.35
N PRO A 148 -0.15 -33.12 -42.27
CA PRO A 148 0.12 -34.53 -42.06
C PRO A 148 1.02 -34.71 -40.83
N GLN A 149 0.64 -35.61 -39.93
CA GLN A 149 1.47 -35.97 -38.77
C GLN A 149 2.59 -36.88 -39.25
N PHE A 150 3.83 -36.39 -39.21
CA PHE A 150 5.00 -37.17 -39.57
C PHE A 150 5.38 -38.13 -38.44
N THR A 151 5.41 -39.42 -38.74
CA THR A 151 6.01 -40.43 -37.85
C THR A 151 7.52 -40.48 -38.05
N PRO A 152 8.32 -40.93 -37.06
CA PRO A 152 9.78 -41.04 -37.22
C PRO A 152 10.18 -41.90 -38.42
N ASP A 153 9.45 -42.98 -38.68
CA ASP A 153 9.68 -43.86 -39.84
C ASP A 153 9.45 -43.13 -41.17
N GLN A 154 8.41 -42.30 -41.25
CA GLN A 154 8.14 -41.47 -42.43
C GLN A 154 9.24 -40.44 -42.66
N VAL A 155 9.81 -39.88 -41.59
CA VAL A 155 10.95 -38.96 -41.70
C VAL A 155 12.19 -39.70 -42.21
N GLN A 156 12.47 -40.90 -41.70
CA GLN A 156 13.59 -41.72 -42.19
C GLN A 156 13.43 -42.09 -43.66
N GLN A 157 12.23 -42.55 -44.06
CA GLN A 157 11.90 -42.83 -45.45
C GLN A 157 12.05 -41.60 -46.34
N ALA A 158 11.62 -40.43 -45.88
CA ALA A 158 11.77 -39.18 -46.63
C ALA A 158 13.24 -38.79 -46.83
N VAL A 159 14.10 -39.03 -45.84
CA VAL A 159 15.56 -38.80 -45.97
C VAL A 159 16.16 -39.76 -47.00
N VAL A 160 15.88 -41.06 -46.89
CA VAL A 160 16.36 -42.07 -47.85
C VAL A 160 15.87 -41.74 -49.26
N MET A 161 14.61 -41.31 -49.40
CA MET A 161 14.04 -40.96 -50.69
C MET A 161 14.62 -39.67 -51.28
N ALA A 162 14.95 -38.69 -50.43
CA ALA A 162 15.64 -37.48 -50.86
C ALA A 162 17.09 -37.77 -51.30
N GLU A 163 17.72 -38.83 -50.79
CA GLU A 163 19.04 -39.26 -51.24
C GLU A 163 18.95 -39.96 -52.60
N ILE A 164 18.01 -40.90 -52.76
CA ILE A 164 17.84 -41.67 -54.01
C ILE A 164 17.32 -40.80 -55.16
N LEU A 165 16.32 -39.96 -54.89
CA LEU A 165 15.64 -39.14 -55.91
C LEU A 165 16.20 -37.71 -56.00
N GLY A 166 17.10 -37.34 -55.08
CA GLY A 166 17.62 -36.00 -54.92
C GLY A 166 16.69 -35.05 -54.17
N ARG A 167 17.17 -33.83 -53.91
CA ARG A 167 16.47 -32.84 -53.08
C ARG A 167 15.05 -32.55 -53.57
N PRO A 168 14.05 -32.43 -52.67
CA PRO A 168 12.66 -32.16 -53.04
C PRO A 168 12.53 -30.83 -53.79
N LYS A 169 11.59 -30.76 -54.74
CA LYS A 169 11.38 -29.57 -55.60
C LYS A 169 11.15 -28.29 -54.80
N ALA A 170 10.47 -28.37 -53.66
CA ALA A 170 10.22 -27.23 -52.76
C ALA A 170 11.49 -26.59 -52.19
N TYR A 171 12.58 -27.35 -52.06
CA TYR A 171 13.87 -26.87 -51.56
C TYR A 171 14.87 -26.56 -52.68
N ARG A 172 14.48 -26.73 -53.95
CA ARG A 172 15.31 -26.35 -55.08
C ARG A 172 15.16 -24.84 -55.28
N HIS A 173 16.15 -24.09 -54.80
CA HIS A 173 16.23 -22.65 -55.03
C HIS A 173 16.18 -22.39 -56.55
N HIS A 174 15.09 -21.83 -57.05
CA HIS A 174 15.05 -21.31 -58.41
C HIS A 174 15.82 -19.99 -58.39
N SER A 175 17.03 -19.98 -58.95
CA SER A 175 17.65 -18.70 -59.24
C SER A 175 16.83 -18.05 -60.36
N PRO A 176 16.43 -16.77 -60.22
CA PRO A 176 15.63 -16.08 -61.23
C PRO A 176 16.36 -15.94 -62.58
N TYR A 177 17.66 -16.25 -62.61
CA TYR A 177 18.52 -16.15 -63.79
C TYR A 177 18.70 -17.48 -64.55
N ARG A 178 18.17 -18.61 -64.04
CA ARG A 178 18.28 -19.91 -64.72
C ARG A 178 17.12 -20.07 -65.72
N ARG A 179 17.15 -19.29 -66.81
CA ARG A 179 16.33 -19.59 -67.99
C ARG A 179 16.96 -20.77 -68.74
N ARG A 180 16.18 -21.80 -69.00
CA ARG A 180 16.39 -22.76 -70.09
C ARG A 180 15.38 -22.44 -71.16
#